data_AF-A0A496SZ31-F1
#
_entry.id   AF-A0A496SZ31-F1
#
_cell.length_a   1.000
_cell.length_b   1.000
_cell.length_c   1.000
_cell.angle_alpha   90.00
_cell.angle_beta   90.00
_cell.angle_gamma   90.00
#
_symmetry.space_group_name_H-M   'P 1'
#
loop_
_entity.id
_entity.type
_entity.pdbx_description
1 polymer ?
#
loop_
_entity_poly.entity_id
_entity_poly.type
_entity_poly.pdbx_seq_one_letter_code
_entity_poly.pdbx_strand_id
1 'polypeptide(L)' 'MKKIKSGCQLHRAFEKGLSALYGHTSDASGIRRALTEAAEAQSYADAKFMLVACPSFINYLLTKAAELDLKMGTT' A
#
# COMPACT_ATOMS: atom_id res chain seq x y z
N MET A 1 1.23 -7.44 5.19
CA MET A 1 -0.20 -7.87 5.26
C MET A 1 -0.47 -9.18 6.02
N LYS A 2 0.38 -10.22 5.93
CA LYS A 2 0.07 -11.54 6.55
C LYS A 2 -0.19 -11.52 8.08
N LYS A 3 0.48 -10.66 8.85
CA LYS A 3 0.29 -10.54 10.32
C LYS A 3 -1.00 -9.82 10.74
N ILE A 4 -1.47 -8.84 9.96
CA ILE A 4 -2.73 -8.12 10.22
C ILE A 4 -3.93 -9.00 9.84
N LYS A 5 -3.76 -9.87 8.84
CA LYS A 5 -4.77 -10.84 8.38
C LYS A 5 -5.25 -11.80 9.46
N SER A 6 -4.38 -12.23 10.37
CA SER A 6 -4.74 -13.20 11.41
C SER A 6 -5.53 -12.59 12.56
N GLY A 7 -5.47 -11.27 12.74
CA GLY A 7 -6.19 -10.55 13.81
C GLY A 7 -7.35 -9.68 13.33
N CYS A 8 -7.42 -9.35 12.03
CA CYS A 8 -8.44 -8.44 11.49
C CYS A 8 -9.35 -9.13 10.47
N GLN A 9 -10.66 -9.12 10.69
CA GLN A 9 -11.65 -9.45 9.67
C GLN A 9 -11.78 -8.28 8.66
N LEU A 10 -10.79 -8.15 7.79
CA LEU A 10 -10.86 -7.26 6.63
C LEU A 10 -11.85 -7.82 5.62
N HIS A 11 -12.75 -6.97 5.10
CA HIS A 11 -13.64 -7.37 4.02
C HIS A 11 -12.82 -7.88 2.82
N ARG A 12 -13.14 -9.07 2.31
CA ARG A 12 -12.34 -9.77 1.29
C ARG A 12 -12.08 -8.93 0.04
N ALA A 13 -13.04 -8.10 -0.37
CA ALA A 13 -12.89 -7.22 -1.52
C ALA A 13 -11.88 -6.09 -1.25
N PHE A 14 -11.89 -5.52 -0.04
CA PHE A 14 -10.99 -4.45 0.35
C PHE A 14 -9.55 -4.96 0.48
N GLU A 15 -9.36 -6.16 1.03
CA GLU A 15 -8.05 -6.81 1.07
C GLU A 15 -7.47 -7.08 -0.33
N LYS A 16 -8.30 -7.56 -1.26
CA LYS A 16 -7.90 -7.73 -2.66
C LYS A 16 -7.47 -6.40 -3.29
N GLY A 17 -8.24 -5.33 -3.05
CA GLY A 17 -7.92 -3.99 -3.53
C GLY A 17 -6.57 -3.50 -3.01
N LEU A 18 -6.33 -3.63 -1.70
CA LEU A 18 -5.06 -3.27 -1.06
C LEU A 18 -3.87 -4.08 -1.59
N SER A 19 -4.07 -5.39 -1.82
CA SER A 19 -3.02 -6.25 -2.37
C SER A 19 -2.70 -5.90 -3.83
N ALA A 20 -3.71 -5.60 -4.64
CA ALA A 20 -3.53 -5.16 -6.02
C ALA A 20 -2.83 -3.80 -6.09
N LEU A 21 -3.18 -2.86 -5.20
CA LEU A 21 -2.54 -1.55 -5.12
C LEU A 21 -1.07 -1.64 -4.67
N TYR A 22 -0.78 -2.48 -3.67
CA TYR A 22 0.59 -2.78 -3.27
C TYR A 22 1.36 -3.44 -4.41
N GLY A 23 0.74 -4.36 -5.15
CA GLY A 23 1.28 -4.95 -6.37
C GLY A 23 1.62 -3.89 -7.42
N HIS A 24 0.69 -2.98 -7.73
CA HIS A 24 0.89 -1.92 -8.72
C HIS A 24 2.03 -0.95 -8.34
N THR A 25 2.15 -0.59 -7.06
CA THR A 25 3.27 0.24 -6.58
C THR A 25 4.59 -0.53 -6.48
N SER A 26 4.54 -1.87 -6.48
CA SER A 26 5.71 -2.73 -6.28
C SER A 26 6.20 -3.49 -7.50
N ASP A 27 5.40 -3.56 -8.56
CA ASP A 27 5.76 -4.19 -9.81
C ASP A 27 6.74 -3.32 -10.60
N ALA A 28 7.49 -3.94 -11.50
CA ALA A 28 8.58 -3.34 -12.26
C ALA A 28 8.15 -2.14 -13.12
N SER A 29 6.86 -1.97 -13.42
CA SER A 29 6.26 -0.82 -14.13
C SER A 29 5.63 0.24 -13.21
N GLY A 30 5.69 0.06 -11.89
CA GLY A 30 5.10 0.99 -10.93
C GLY A 30 5.91 2.27 -10.71
N ILE A 31 5.35 3.19 -9.92
CA ILE A 31 5.87 4.55 -9.64
C ILE A 31 7.37 4.59 -9.27
N ARG A 32 7.91 3.52 -8.68
CA ARG A 32 9.34 3.44 -8.32
C ARG A 32 10.29 3.42 -9.51
N ARG A 33 9.84 3.02 -10.72
CA ARG A 33 10.65 3.06 -11.94
C ARG A 33 10.46 4.34 -12.77
N ALA A 34 9.49 5.19 -12.41
CA ALA A 34 9.34 6.53 -13.00
C ALA A 34 10.56 7.46 -12.73
N LEU A 35 11.40 7.09 -11.77
CA LEU A 35 12.62 7.83 -11.43
C LEU A 35 13.86 7.37 -12.22
N THR A 36 13.84 6.25 -12.95
CA THR A 36 15.08 5.58 -13.40
C THR A 36 14.98 4.99 -14.80
N GLU A 37 14.77 5.85 -15.81
CA GLU A 37 14.87 5.52 -17.24
C GLU A 37 13.61 4.89 -17.86
N ALA A 38 13.01 5.63 -18.79
CA ALA A 38 12.02 5.16 -19.76
C ALA A 38 10.68 4.59 -19.22
N ALA A 39 10.18 5.09 -18.09
CA ALA A 39 8.78 4.82 -17.72
C ALA A 39 7.85 5.75 -18.50
N GLU A 40 6.70 5.23 -18.95
CA GLU A 40 5.58 6.05 -19.43
C GLU A 40 5.34 7.18 -18.42
N ALA A 41 5.26 8.42 -18.89
CA ALA A 41 5.07 9.58 -18.04
C ALA A 41 3.79 9.39 -17.23
N GLN A 42 3.93 9.08 -15.94
CA GLN A 42 2.79 8.89 -15.06
C GLN A 42 1.98 10.18 -15.03
N SER A 43 0.66 10.07 -15.19
CA SER A 43 -0.18 11.26 -15.26
C SER A 43 -0.10 12.02 -13.93
N TYR A 44 -0.28 13.35 -13.99
CA TYR A 44 -0.38 14.17 -12.79
C TYR A 44 -1.49 13.68 -11.84
N ALA A 45 -2.58 13.14 -12.41
CA ALA A 45 -3.68 12.58 -11.64
C ALA A 45 -3.24 11.33 -10.85
N ASP A 46 -2.50 10.41 -11.48
CA ASP A 46 -2.01 9.19 -10.83
C ASP A 46 -0.98 9.52 -9.74
N ALA A 47 -0.08 10.47 -10.01
CA ALA A 47 0.89 10.94 -9.03
C ALA A 47 0.21 11.58 -7.82
N LYS A 48 -0.77 12.45 -8.05
CA LYS A 48 -1.54 13.11 -6.99
C LYS A 48 -2.37 12.12 -6.17
N PHE A 49 -2.99 11.14 -6.82
CA PHE A 49 -3.70 10.07 -6.15
C PHE A 49 -2.75 9.28 -5.24
N MET A 50 -1.59 8.87 -5.76
CA MET A 50 -0.70 8.01 -5.00
C MET A 50 -0.01 8.73 -3.84
N LEU A 51 0.19 10.04 -3.93
CA LEU A 51 0.65 10.90 -2.83
C LEU A 51 -0.26 10.80 -1.60
N VAL A 52 -1.57 10.62 -1.80
CA VAL A 52 -2.55 10.51 -0.71
C VAL A 52 -2.83 9.04 -0.35
N ALA A 53 -2.91 8.16 -1.35
CA ALA A 53 -3.27 6.76 -1.15
C ALA A 53 -2.20 5.96 -0.38
N CYS A 54 -0.91 6.18 -0.64
CA CYS A 54 0.15 5.44 0.05
C CYS A 54 0.26 5.75 1.56
N PRO A 55 0.31 7.02 1.99
CA PRO A 55 0.36 7.35 3.42
C PRO A 55 -0.91 6.93 4.16
N SER A 56 -2.08 7.12 3.55
CA SER A 56 -3.35 6.70 4.14
C SER A 56 -3.43 5.18 4.31
N PHE A 57 -2.91 4.41 3.36
CA PHE A 57 -2.77 2.97 3.46
C PHE A 57 -1.87 2.55 4.63
N ILE A 58 -0.67 3.14 4.75
CA ILE A 58 0.25 2.85 5.85
C ILE A 58 -0.38 3.21 7.19
N ASN A 59 -0.99 4.39 7.29
CA ASN A 59 -1.70 4.83 8.50
C ASN A 59 -2.81 3.86 8.89
N TYR A 60 -3.62 3.42 7.93
CA TYR A 60 -4.65 2.41 8.18
C TYR A 60 -4.06 1.12 8.75
N LEU A 61 -2.97 0.62 8.17
CA LEU A 61 -2.31 -0.61 8.65
C LEU A 61 -1.71 -0.42 10.05
N LEU A 62 -1.12 0.75 10.34
CA LEU A 62 -0.57 1.07 11.66
C LEU A 62 -1.66 1.17 12.72
N THR A 63 -2.75 1.88 12.43
CA THR A 63 -3.92 1.95 13.33
C THR A 63 -4.48 0.57 13.59
N LYS A 64 -4.64 -0.27 12.55
CA LYS A 64 -5.12 -1.64 12.72
C LYS A 64 -4.15 -2.51 13.50
N ALA A 65 -2.84 -2.32 13.35
CA ALA A 65 -1.86 -3.03 14.15
C ALA A 65 -1.91 -2.61 15.62
N ALA A 66 -2.09 -1.32 15.90
CA ALA A 66 -2.23 -0.79 17.25
C ALA A 66 -3.53 -1.28 17.95
N GLU A 67 -4.66 -1.29 17.23
CA GLU A 67 -5.93 -1.85 17.73
C GLU A 67 -5.83 -3.35 18.10
N LEU A 68 -4.91 -4.07 17.46
CA LEU A 68 -4.69 -5.51 17.66
C LEU A 68 -3.51 -5.83 18.59
N ASP A 69 -2.89 -4.81 19.20
CA ASP A 69 -1.68 -4.91 20.01
C ASP A 69 -0.54 -5.69 19.33
N LEU A 70 -0.47 -5.59 18.00
CA LEU A 70 0.57 -6.24 17.20
C LEU A 70 1.86 -5.43 17.27
N LYS A 71 2.90 -5.97 17.92
CA LYS A 71 4.26 -5.42 17.83
C LYS A 71 4.78 -5.50 16.39
N MET A 72 4.60 -4.41 15.66
CA MET A 72 5.26 -4.18 14.38
C MET A 72 6.74 -3.93 14.69
N GLY A 73 7.59 -4.93 14.45
CA GLY A 73 9.02 -4.83 14.72
C GLY A 73 9.63 -3.66 13.96
N THR A 74 10.02 -2.61 14.69
CA THR A 74 10.92 -1.56 14.23
C THR A 74 12.28 -2.21 14.00
N THR A 75 12.68 -2.35 12.74
CA THR A 75 14.06 -2.60 12.36
C THR A 75 14.61 -1.32 11.76
#